data_AF-A0A9X1DQL4-F1
#
_entry.id   AF-A0A9X1DQL4-F1
#
_cell.length_a   1.000
_cell.length_b   1.000
_cell.length_c   1.000
_cell.angle_alpha   90.00
_cell.angle_beta   90.00
_cell.angle_gamma   90.00
#
_symmetry.space_group_name_H-M   'P 1'
#
loop_
_entity.id
_entity.type
_entity.pdbx_description
1 polymer ?
#
loop_
_entity_poly.entity_id
_entity_poly.type
_entity_poly.pdbx_seq_one_letter_code
_entity_poly.pdbx_strand_id
1 'polypeptide(L)' 'MIRIIFFLLGIILILLASYLWKKGDPKVPFWEVLTDFVFDIMSIQLFNLFSSRTWAVLLWLIGFAILIVVVIAQINS' A
#
# COMPACT_ATOMS: atom_id res chain seq x y z
N MET A 1 12.95 -13.45 15.66
CA MET A 1 13.65 -12.37 14.92
C MET A 1 13.00 -12.04 13.59
N ILE A 2 12.82 -13.00 12.66
CA ILE A 2 12.31 -12.70 11.31
C ILE A 2 10.92 -12.03 11.30
N ARG A 3 9.99 -12.46 12.18
CA ARG A 3 8.65 -11.85 12.31
C ARG A 3 8.69 -10.37 12.70
N ILE A 4 9.65 -9.98 13.56
CA ILE A 4 9.84 -8.60 14.01
C ILE A 4 10.32 -7.72 12.84
N ILE A 5 11.18 -8.27 11.97
CA ILE A 5 11.67 -7.56 10.78
C ILE A 5 10.51 -7.29 9.81
N PHE A 6 9.67 -8.29 9.52
CA PHE A 6 8.49 -8.10 8.67
C PHE A 6 7.47 -7.14 9.28
N PHE A 7 7.31 -7.15 10.60
CA PHE A 7 6.46 -6.20 11.31
C PHE A 7 6.94 -4.76 11.13
N LEU A 8 8.24 -4.51 11.37
CA LEU A 8 8.86 -3.20 11.16
C LEU A 8 8.79 -2.76 9.70
N LEU A 9 9.02 -3.67 8.76
CA LEU A 9 8.90 -3.40 7.33
C LEU A 9 7.49 -2.96 6.97
N GLY A 10 6.46 -3.66 7.47
CA GLY A 10 5.06 -3.30 7.27
C GLY A 10 4.75 -1.89 7.77
N ILE A 11 5.23 -1.52 8.95
CA ILE A 11 5.07 -0.17 9.50
C ILE A 11 5.75 0.88 8.62
N ILE A 12 6.99 0.65 8.20
CA ILE A 12 7.74 1.58 7.35
C ILE A 12 7.00 1.81 6.02
N LEU A 13 6.47 0.74 5.41
CA LEU A 13 5.69 0.84 4.18
C LEU A 13 4.43 1.68 4.37
N ILE A 14 3.71 1.52 5.48
CA ILE A 14 2.51 2.31 5.79
C ILE A 14 2.84 3.79 6.03
N LEU A 15 3.96 4.07 6.72
CA LEU A 15 4.42 5.44 6.93
C LEU A 15 4.83 6.11 5.61
N LEU A 16 5.55 5.39 4.76
CA LEU A 16 5.95 5.86 3.44
C LEU A 16 4.74 6.11 2.54
N ALA A 17 3.77 5.20 2.55
CA ALA A 17 2.50 5.37 1.87
C ALA A 17 1.77 6.64 2.33
N SER A 18 1.67 6.84 3.63
CA SER A 18 1.02 8.03 4.21
C SER A 18 1.72 9.32 3.82
N TYR A 19 3.05 9.31 3.73
CA TYR A 19 3.84 10.43 3.25
C TYR A 19 3.57 10.71 1.76
N LEU A 20 3.59 9.69 0.90
CA LEU A 20 3.32 9.82 -0.53
C LEU A 20 1.88 10.25 -0.82
N TRP A 21 0.92 9.82 0.01
CA TRP A 21 -0.48 10.24 -0.08
C TRP A 21 -0.63 11.75 0.14
N LYS A 22 0.04 12.27 1.18
CA LYS A 22 0.06 13.71 1.49
C LYS A 22 0.79 14.53 0.43
N LYS A 23 1.82 13.96 -0.22
CA LYS A 23 2.58 14.62 -1.29
C LYS A 23 1.80 14.71 -2.61
N GLY A 24 0.93 13.75 -2.90
CA GLY A 24 0.12 13.73 -4.11
C GLY A 24 -1.06 14.72 -4.10
N ASP A 25 -1.78 14.83 -5.21
CA ASP A 25 -2.85 15.83 -5.39
C ASP A 25 -4.00 15.66 -4.39
N PRO A 26 -4.22 16.62 -3.46
CA PRO A 26 -5.27 16.55 -2.44
C PRO A 26 -6.69 16.45 -2.98
N LYS A 27 -6.94 16.85 -4.23
CA LYS A 27 -8.28 16.84 -4.83
C LYS A 27 -8.75 15.45 -5.21
N VAL A 28 -7.84 14.51 -5.43
CA VAL A 28 -8.18 13.15 -5.90
C VAL A 28 -8.56 12.27 -4.70
N PRO A 29 -9.80 11.83 -4.55
CA PRO A 29 -10.23 11.02 -3.41
C PRO A 29 -9.58 9.63 -3.41
N PHE A 30 -9.44 9.02 -2.22
CA PHE A 30 -8.88 7.68 -2.05
C PHE A 30 -9.55 6.62 -2.91
N TRP A 31 -10.87 6.62 -2.95
CA TRP A 31 -11.64 5.62 -3.69
C TRP A 31 -11.37 5.66 -5.19
N GLU A 32 -11.20 6.86 -5.76
CA GLU A 32 -10.88 7.03 -7.19
C GLU A 32 -9.50 6.45 -7.51
N VAL A 33 -8.47 6.78 -6.72
CA VAL A 33 -7.12 6.22 -6.90
C VAL A 33 -7.12 4.70 -6.75
N LEU A 34 -7.91 4.15 -5.82
CA LEU A 34 -8.01 2.72 -5.62
C LEU A 34 -8.71 2.02 -6.80
N THR A 35 -9.83 2.56 -7.28
CA THR A 35 -10.54 1.98 -8.42
C THR A 35 -9.69 2.05 -9.67
N ASP A 36 -9.06 3.19 -9.93
CA ASP A 36 -8.17 3.39 -11.08
C ASP A 36 -7.02 2.41 -11.04
N PHE A 37 -6.39 2.24 -9.88
CA PHE A 37 -5.32 1.25 -9.70
C PHE A 37 -5.77 -0.17 -10.01
N VAL A 38 -6.97 -0.57 -9.57
CA VAL A 38 -7.53 -1.90 -9.87
C VAL A 38 -7.82 -2.05 -11.37
N PHE A 39 -8.44 -1.04 -11.99
CA PHE A 39 -8.73 -1.06 -13.42
C PHE A 39 -7.46 -1.08 -14.28
N ASP A 40 -6.44 -0.32 -13.91
CA ASP A 40 -5.13 -0.30 -14.57
C ASP A 40 -4.47 -1.69 -14.54
N ILE A 41 -4.46 -2.33 -13.37
CA ILE A 41 -3.95 -3.70 -13.23
C ILE A 41 -4.74 -4.69 -14.10
N MET A 42 -6.08 -4.62 -14.05
CA MET A 42 -6.93 -5.54 -14.81
C MET A 42 -6.84 -5.33 -16.32
N SER A 43 -6.61 -4.09 -16.77
CA SER A 43 -6.53 -3.71 -18.18
C SER A 43 -5.10 -3.79 -18.74
N ILE A 44 -4.10 -4.14 -17.93
CA ILE A 44 -2.67 -4.11 -18.29
C ILE A 44 -2.25 -2.71 -18.78
N GLN A 45 -2.96 -1.67 -18.33
CA GLN A 45 -2.61 -0.28 -18.62
C GLN A 45 -1.75 0.23 -17.47
N LEU A 46 -0.53 0.71 -17.79
CA LEU A 46 0.40 1.26 -16.80
C LEU A 46 0.20 2.77 -16.56
N PHE A 47 -0.85 3.37 -17.12
CA PHE A 47 -0.93 4.83 -17.30
C PHE A 47 -0.96 5.61 -15.97
N ASN A 48 -1.60 5.09 -14.92
CA ASN A 48 -1.76 5.79 -13.65
C ASN A 48 -0.76 5.35 -12.56
N LEU A 49 0.19 4.45 -12.89
CA LEU A 49 1.23 3.96 -11.97
C LEU A 49 2.30 5.01 -11.63
N PHE A 50 2.31 6.18 -12.27
CA PHE A 50 3.31 7.23 -11.98
C PHE A 50 2.86 8.26 -10.94
N SER A 51 1.60 8.22 -10.50
CA SER A 51 1.11 9.15 -9.47
C SER A 51 1.59 8.77 -8.07
N SER A 52 2.03 9.77 -7.30
CA SER A 52 2.40 9.61 -5.88
C SER A 52 1.27 8.99 -5.05
N ARG A 53 0.00 9.27 -5.39
CA ARG A 53 -1.15 8.67 -4.70
C ARG A 53 -1.34 7.20 -5.04
N THR A 54 -1.10 6.80 -6.28
CA THR A 54 -1.15 5.39 -6.70
C THR A 54 -0.08 4.56 -5.97
N TRP A 55 1.15 5.09 -5.87
CA TRP A 55 2.21 4.46 -5.07
C TRP A 55 1.87 4.37 -3.59
N ALA A 56 1.20 5.39 -3.04
CA ALA A 56 0.72 5.35 -1.66
C ALA A 56 -0.29 4.21 -1.45
N VAL A 57 -1.28 4.08 -2.34
CA VAL A 57 -2.27 2.99 -2.28
C VAL A 57 -1.59 1.62 -2.38
N LEU A 58 -0.67 1.45 -3.33
CA LEU A 58 0.10 0.21 -3.49
C LEU A 58 0.88 -0.16 -2.21
N LEU A 59 1.61 0.81 -1.64
CA LEU A 59 2.41 0.59 -0.43
C LEU A 59 1.53 0.31 0.79
N TRP A 60 0.35 0.93 0.90
CA TRP A 60 -0.62 0.57 1.92
C TRP A 60 -1.11 -0.86 1.75
N LEU A 61 -1.49 -1.28 0.54
CA LEU A 61 -1.94 -2.65 0.28
C LEU A 61 -0.87 -3.68 0.67
N ILE A 62 0.38 -3.46 0.26
CA ILE A 62 1.50 -4.35 0.61
C ILE A 62 1.78 -4.33 2.12
N GLY A 63 1.85 -3.14 2.72
CA GLY A 63 2.12 -2.96 4.15
C GLY A 63 1.07 -3.65 5.03
N PHE A 64 -0.22 -3.43 4.73
CA PHE A 64 -1.30 -4.09 5.45
C PHE A 64 -1.30 -5.61 5.24
N ALA A 65 -1.05 -6.10 4.02
CA ALA A 65 -0.95 -7.53 3.77
C ALA A 65 0.17 -8.19 4.59
N ILE A 66 1.35 -7.56 4.66
CA ILE A 66 2.47 -8.05 5.48
C ILE A 66 2.07 -8.08 6.96
N LEU A 67 1.46 -7.01 7.48
CA LEU A 67 1.04 -6.98 8.89
C LEU A 67 0.01 -8.07 9.21
N ILE A 68 -0.97 -8.29 8.33
CA ILE A 68 -1.97 -9.36 8.49
C ILE A 68 -1.29 -10.72 8.55
N VAL A 69 -0.39 -11.03 7.61
CA VAL A 69 0.35 -12.29 7.58
C VAL A 69 1.17 -12.49 8.85
N VAL A 70 1.84 -11.43 9.33
CA VAL A 70 2.62 -11.49 10.58
C VAL A 70 1.73 -11.76 11.78
N VAL A 71 0.56 -11.10 11.88
CA VAL A 71 -0.40 -11.31 12.97
C VAL A 71 -0.94 -12.74 12.97
N ILE A 72 -1.35 -13.25 11.80
CA ILE A 72 -1.84 -14.63 11.67
C ILE A 72 -0.74 -15.63 12.06
N ALA A 73 0.50 -15.42 11.59
CA ALA A 73 1.63 -16.27 11.93
C ALA A 73 1.98 -16.22 13.42
N GLN A 74 1.67 -15.12 14.11
CA GLN A 74 1.88 -14.98 15.55
C GLN A 74 0.81 -15.69 16.37
N ILE A 75 -0.46 -15.66 15.93
CA ILE A 75 -1.56 -16.33 16.63
C ILE A 75 -1.44 -17.86 16.52
N ASN A 76 -1.00 -18.37 15.37
CA ASN A 76 -0.91 -19.81 15.08
C ASN A 76 0.38 -20.47 15.61
N SER A 77 1.14 -19.81 16.49
CA SER A 77 2.49 -20.18 16.90
C SER A 77 2.64 -20.22 18.41
#